data_AF-A0A7C5R460-F1
#
_entry.id   AF-A0A7C5R460-F1
#
_cell.length_a   1.000
_cell.length_b   1.000
_cell.length_c   1.000
_cell.angle_alpha   90.00
_cell.angle_beta   90.00
_cell.angle_gamma   90.00
#
_symmetry.space_group_name_H-M   'P 1'
#
loop_
_entity.id
_entity.type
_entity.pdbx_description
1 polymer ?
#
loop_
_entity_poly.entity_id
_entity_poly.type
_entity_poly.pdbx_seq_one_letter_code
_entity_poly.pdbx_strand_id
1 'polypeptide(L)' 'MNLNTSYLGLELKNPLIASSSRLTGDLETIIQCVHSGIGAIVLKSLFEEQIRLEAESKASMGSASEYYYWF' A
#
# COMPACT_ATOMS: atom_id res chain seq x y z
N MET A 1 19.35 -20.30 7.08
CA MET A 1 18.47 -20.14 5.89
C MET A 1 18.66 -18.74 5.36
N ASN A 2 18.80 -18.55 4.05
CA ASN A 2 18.91 -17.23 3.42
C ASN A 2 17.51 -16.83 2.92
N LEU A 3 17.06 -15.62 3.24
CA LEU A 3 15.74 -15.09 2.85
C LEU A 3 15.84 -13.96 1.82
N ASN A 4 17.02 -13.55 1.40
CA ASN A 4 17.20 -12.49 0.40
C ASN A 4 16.37 -12.78 -0.85
N THR A 5 15.72 -11.75 -1.38
CA THR A 5 14.85 -11.87 -2.56
C THR A 5 15.01 -10.68 -3.47
N SER A 6 14.84 -10.92 -4.77
CA SER A 6 14.69 -9.87 -5.76
C SER A 6 13.20 -9.68 -6.06
N TYR A 7 12.71 -8.43 -6.04
CA TYR A 7 11.32 -8.10 -6.34
C TYR A 7 11.26 -6.81 -7.15
N LEU A 8 10.68 -6.87 -8.36
CA LEU A 8 10.59 -5.72 -9.28
C LEU A 8 11.94 -5.01 -9.52
N GLY A 9 13.05 -5.77 -9.55
CA GLY A 9 14.41 -5.24 -9.72
C GLY A 9 15.03 -4.65 -8.46
N LEU A 10 14.37 -4.78 -7.30
CA LEU A 10 14.90 -4.40 -6.00
C LEU A 10 15.45 -5.61 -5.26
N GLU A 11 16.64 -5.47 -4.68
CA GLU A 11 17.22 -6.47 -3.78
C GLU A 11 16.77 -6.21 -2.35
N LEU A 12 16.05 -7.16 -1.76
CA LEU A 12 15.50 -7.07 -0.41
C LEU A 12 16.19 -8.07 0.53
N LYS A 13 16.28 -7.69 1.81
CA LYS A 13 16.86 -8.55 2.85
C LYS A 13 16.02 -9.81 3.12
N ASN A 14 14.73 -9.75 2.82
CA ASN A 14 13.74 -10.82 2.98
C ASN A 14 12.46 -10.50 2.19
N PRO A 15 11.54 -11.46 1.99
CA PRO A 15 10.31 -11.23 1.20
C PRO A 15 9.18 -10.56 2.00
N LEU A 16 9.42 -10.09 3.22
CA LEU A 16 8.37 -9.45 4.03
C LEU A 16 8.20 -7.99 3.64
N ILE A 17 6.98 -7.64 3.27
CA ILE A 17 6.60 -6.28 2.87
C ILE A 17 5.45 -5.82 3.77
N ALA A 18 5.60 -4.66 4.41
CA ALA A 18 4.50 -4.06 5.17
C ALA A 18 3.52 -3.37 4.21
N SER A 19 2.28 -3.85 4.16
CA SER A 19 1.24 -3.29 3.30
C SER A 19 0.73 -1.93 3.82
N SER A 20 0.07 -1.18 2.94
CA SER A 20 -0.56 0.10 3.26
C SER A 20 -1.52 -0.07 4.44
N SER A 21 -1.17 0.54 5.58
CA SER A 21 -1.88 0.38 6.84
C SER A 21 -1.58 1.56 7.76
N ARG A 22 -2.07 1.53 9.01
CA ARG A 22 -1.68 2.54 10.01
C ARG A 22 -0.17 2.55 10.27
N LEU A 23 0.48 1.38 10.17
CA LEU A 23 1.91 1.25 10.44
C LEU A 23 2.80 1.95 9.40
N THR A 24 2.25 2.23 8.22
CA THR A 24 2.98 2.84 7.11
C THR A 24 2.56 4.29 6.85
N GLY A 25 1.81 4.89 7.78
CA GLY A 25 1.31 6.27 7.68
C GLY A 25 2.13 7.30 8.46
N ASP A 26 3.08 6.87 9.29
CA ASP A 26 3.91 7.74 10.13
C ASP A 26 5.39 7.30 10.09
N LEU A 27 6.29 8.29 10.13
CA LEU A 27 7.73 8.06 9.99
C LEU A 27 8.31 7.24 11.16
N GLU A 28 7.90 7.49 12.39
CA GLU A 28 8.41 6.75 13.55
C GLU A 28 8.02 5.28 13.46
N THR A 29 6.79 5.00 13.05
CA THR A 29 6.30 3.63 12.90
C THR A 29 6.97 2.91 11.73
N ILE A 30 7.25 3.63 10.63
CA ILE A 30 8.05 3.14 9.50
C ILE A 30 9.45 2.72 9.97
N ILE A 31 10.12 3.55 10.77
CA ILE A 31 11.45 3.25 11.32
C ILE A 31 11.41 1.98 12.18
N GLN A 32 10.38 1.82 13.01
CA GLN A 32 10.18 0.61 13.81
C GLN A 32 9.98 -0.63 12.94
N CYS A 33 9.24 -0.54 11.84
CA CYS A 33 9.06 -1.63 10.89
C CYS A 33 10.41 -2.07 10.28
N VAL A 34 11.22 -1.10 9.85
CA VAL A 34 12.56 -1.37 9.29
C VAL A 34 13.48 -2.00 10.34
N HIS A 35 13.48 -1.50 11.58
CA HIS A 35 14.24 -2.09 12.68
C HIS A 35 13.78 -3.50 13.05
N SER A 36 12.50 -3.81 12.87
CA SER A 36 11.94 -5.15 13.06
C SER A 36 12.26 -6.10 11.90
N GLY A 37 12.97 -5.64 10.88
CA GLY A 37 13.47 -6.45 9.79
C GLY A 37 12.57 -6.52 8.55
N ILE A 38 11.59 -5.63 8.39
CA ILE A 38 10.79 -5.56 7.16
C ILE A 38 11.69 -5.21 5.95
N GLY A 39 11.52 -5.92 4.84
CA GLY A 39 12.32 -5.75 3.62
C GLY A 39 11.90 -4.55 2.77
N ALA A 40 10.60 -4.25 2.71
CA ALA A 40 10.05 -3.09 2.00
C ALA A 40 8.71 -2.63 2.58
N ILE A 41 8.28 -1.40 2.26
CA ILE A 41 7.06 -0.79 2.80
C ILE A 41 6.22 -0.21 1.66
N VAL A 42 4.91 -0.44 1.70
CA VAL A 42 3.93 0.22 0.85
C VAL A 42 3.34 1.42 1.61
N LEU A 43 3.56 2.62 1.08
CA LEU A 43 3.06 3.85 1.65
C LEU A 43 1.56 4.06 1.36
N LYS A 44 0.94 4.98 2.09
CA LYS A 44 -0.41 5.46 1.81
C LYS A 44 -0.53 5.98 0.38
N SER A 45 -1.71 5.78 -0.22
CA SER A 45 -1.99 6.29 -1.57
C SER A 45 -2.08 7.80 -1.55
N LEU A 46 -1.32 8.47 -2.43
CA LEU A 46 -1.34 9.93 -2.56
C LEU A 46 -2.63 10.46 -3.22
N PHE A 47 -3.36 9.60 -3.92
CA PHE A 47 -4.55 9.96 -4.70
C PHE A 47 -5.85 9.35 -4.16
N GLU A 48 -5.82 8.79 -2.95
CA GLU A 48 -6.98 8.13 -2.34
C GLU A 48 -8.22 9.03 -2.34
N GLU A 49 -8.03 10.29 -1.96
CA GLU A 49 -9.12 11.27 -1.88
C GLU A 49 -9.72 11.59 -3.25
N GLN A 50 -8.86 11.82 -4.25
CA GLN A 50 -9.28 12.12 -5.62
C GLN A 50 -10.02 10.93 -6.23
N ILE A 51 -9.51 9.70 -6.04
CA ILE A 51 -10.14 8.47 -6.52
C ILE A 51 -11.52 8.30 -5.88
N ARG A 52 -11.64 8.57 -4.57
CA ARG A 52 -12.93 8.50 -3.87
C ARG A 52 -13.93 9.51 -4.43
N LEU A 53 -13.53 10.76 -4.60
CA LEU A 53 -14.38 11.82 -5.16
C LEU A 53 -14.80 11.50 -6.61
N GLU A 54 -13.88 10.99 -7.44
CA GLU A 54 -14.18 10.55 -8.80
C GLU A 54 -15.17 9.38 -8.82
N ALA A 55 -15.02 8.42 -7.90
CA ALA A 55 -15.92 7.27 -7.78
C ALA A 55 -17.33 7.70 -7.36
N GLU A 56 -17.45 8.59 -6.37
CA GLU A 56 -18.72 9.18 -5.93
C GLU A 56 -19.41 9.96 -7.07
N SER A 57 -18.65 10.77 -7.80
CA SER A 57 -19.17 11.50 -8.97
C SER A 57 -19.66 10.56 -10.06
N LYS A 58 -18.97 9.45 -10.34
CA LYS A 58 -19.40 8.49 -11.37
C LYS A 58 -20.61 7.67 -10.93
N ALA A 59 -20.69 7.31 -9.65
CA ALA A 59 -21.82 6.55 -9.09
C ALA A 59 -23.15 7.32 -9.17
N SER A 60 -23.11 8.65 -9.08
CA SER A 60 -24.29 9.50 -9.23
C SER A 60 -24.79 9.65 -10.68
N MET A 61 -24.02 9.18 -11.68
CA MET A 61 -24.31 9.37 -13.12
C MET A 61 -24.69 8.09 -13.90
N GLY A 62 -24.67 6.88 -13.30
CA GLY A 62 -25.16 5.65 -13.96
C GLY A 62 -24.82 4.33 -13.24
N SER A 63 -25.77 3.38 -13.28
CA SER A 63 -25.82 2.04 -12.63
C SER A 63 -24.60 1.60 -11.79
N ALA A 64 -24.71 1.78 -10.48
CA ALA A 64 -23.77 1.30 -9.48
C ALA A 64 -23.81 -0.23 -9.35
N SER A 65 -22.66 -0.92 -9.46
CA SER A 65 -22.36 -2.09 -8.60
C SER A 65 -20.92 -2.62 -8.69
N GLU A 66 -20.19 -2.49 -9.80
CA GLU A 66 -18.95 -3.29 -9.98
C GLU A 66 -17.63 -2.60 -9.62
N TYR A 67 -17.57 -1.27 -9.53
CA TYR A 67 -16.29 -0.56 -9.38
C TYR A 67 -15.69 -0.53 -7.96
N TYR A 68 -16.46 -0.93 -6.93
CA TYR A 68 -16.05 -0.75 -5.52
C TYR A 68 -15.23 -1.89 -4.92
N TYR A 69 -14.99 -3.00 -5.63
CA TYR A 69 -14.37 -4.19 -5.03
C TYR A 69 -12.84 -4.28 -5.16
N TRP A 70 -12.18 -3.31 -5.82
CA TRP A 70 -10.75 -3.41 -6.16
C TRP A 70 -9.88 -2.25 -5.65
N PHE A 71 -10.39 -1.41 -4.74
CA PHE A 71 -9.59 -0.43 -3.99
C PHE A 71 -9.78 -0.62 -2.49
#